data_AF-B8CCU9-F1
#
_entry.id   AF-B8CCU9-F1
#
_cell.length_a   1.000
_cell.length_b   1.000
_cell.length_c   1.000
_cell.angle_alpha   90.00
_cell.angle_beta   90.00
_cell.angle_gamma   90.00
#
_symmetry.space_group_name_H-M   'P 1'
#
loop_
_entity.id
_entity.type
_entity.pdbx_description
1 polymer ?
#
loop_
_entity_poly.entity_id
_entity_poly.type
_entity_poly.pdbx_seq_one_letter_code
_entity_poly.pdbx_strand_id
1 'polypeptide(L)'
;MALCCLTTSTTSSIHDVGSLFHDDDGLNSADRRHELSNSLVYQLKQQQLSNNSNIHLRKTNAPKSRWSINESSKCTDFALKPGTITVLASVELYCDVDVLADSLMHNPAEGEGRRKVGVKIIHLVRNPFSLMVSNYHYHAQFPTPETWVHTKNPCLPERPVGLNNDITTLLTPNLQSNNIMSIQDFDNISSNCKSLYQTQPGLESATFYHHLTSLKPRVGIRLSTADMIFEVARMANVMIQLRRLESLIQQQANVHHSTRLPIRVATFSMDDFIAEPGASMFYVLDFAFGSAVSQREKEEGARSYEEHYIKMRTSSEHVTSGKRLDTEELMLNLREDEVFGHPLSRVENLLNEILVEQ
;
A
#
# COMPACT_ATOMS: atom_id res chain seq x y z
N MET A 1 0.21 -0.71 2.88
CA MET A 1 0.47 -0.45 1.45
C MET A 1 -0.87 -0.38 0.71
N ALA A 2 -1.00 0.54 -0.25
CA ALA A 2 -2.20 0.67 -1.07
C ALA A 2 -1.85 0.97 -2.52
N LEU A 3 -2.66 0.46 -3.44
CA LEU A 3 -2.59 0.68 -4.87
C LEU A 3 -3.86 1.39 -5.32
N CYS A 4 -3.75 2.46 -6.08
CA CYS A 4 -4.87 3.15 -6.67
C CYS A 4 -4.75 3.08 -8.19
N CYS A 5 -5.67 2.38 -8.84
CA CYS A 5 -5.66 2.18 -10.29
C CYS A 5 -6.70 3.10 -10.94
N LEU A 6 -6.23 3.96 -11.85
CA LEU A 6 -7.04 4.82 -12.71
C LEU A 6 -7.10 4.19 -14.11
N THR A 7 -8.29 3.97 -14.64
CA THR A 7 -8.46 3.42 -15.99
C THR A 7 -9.02 4.45 -16.97
N THR A 8 -8.63 4.35 -18.24
CA THR A 8 -9.11 5.25 -19.31
C THR A 8 -9.97 4.51 -20.34
N SER A 9 -10.93 5.23 -20.94
CA SER A 9 -11.85 4.73 -21.98
C SER A 9 -11.91 5.68 -23.19
N THR A 10 -12.38 5.19 -24.34
CA THR A 10 -12.41 5.95 -25.62
C THR A 10 -13.78 6.42 -26.11
N THR A 11 -14.87 6.22 -25.36
CA THR A 11 -16.21 6.54 -25.88
C THR A 11 -16.72 7.90 -25.43
N SER A 12 -16.69 8.86 -26.36
CA SER A 12 -17.56 10.04 -26.39
C SER A 12 -18.92 9.66 -26.97
N SER A 13 -19.94 9.48 -26.12
CA SER A 13 -21.36 9.68 -26.49
C SER A 13 -22.24 9.67 -25.24
N ILE A 14 -23.08 10.70 -25.17
CA ILE A 14 -23.91 11.16 -24.07
C ILE A 14 -25.18 10.30 -23.91
N HIS A 15 -25.56 10.03 -22.66
CA HIS A 15 -26.90 10.09 -22.05
C HIS A 15 -27.06 9.04 -20.96
N ASP A 16 -26.93 9.45 -19.69
CA ASP A 16 -27.89 9.10 -18.63
C ASP A 16 -27.56 9.89 -17.36
N VAL A 17 -28.40 10.89 -17.07
CA VAL A 17 -28.44 11.59 -15.79
C VAL A 17 -29.54 10.92 -14.99
N GLY A 18 -29.15 10.07 -14.04
CA GLY A 18 -30.08 9.40 -13.15
C GLY A 18 -29.41 9.09 -11.82
N SER A 19 -29.79 9.86 -10.80
CA SER A 19 -29.92 9.47 -9.38
C SER A 19 -28.86 8.53 -8.81
N LEU A 20 -28.02 9.01 -7.87
CA LEU A 20 -27.41 8.17 -6.82
C LEU A 20 -26.82 9.07 -5.72
N PHE A 21 -27.69 9.59 -4.86
CA PHE A 21 -27.35 9.91 -3.48
C PHE A 21 -28.13 8.93 -2.61
N HIS A 22 -27.44 7.90 -2.15
CA HIS A 22 -27.63 7.23 -0.87
C HIS A 22 -26.67 6.05 -0.88
N ASP A 23 -25.62 6.15 -0.08
CA ASP A 23 -25.04 5.01 0.64
C ASP A 23 -24.33 5.62 1.85
N ASP A 24 -25.10 5.68 2.94
CA ASP A 24 -24.62 5.75 4.32
C ASP A 24 -23.94 4.41 4.62
N ASP A 25 -22.62 4.34 4.47
CA ASP A 25 -21.85 3.21 4.99
C ASP A 25 -21.05 3.66 6.21
N GLY A 26 -21.56 3.27 7.38
CA GLY A 26 -20.86 3.38 8.65
C GLY A 26 -19.49 2.71 8.58
N LEU A 27 -18.45 3.54 8.74
CA LEU A 27 -17.05 3.14 8.78
C LEU A 27 -16.80 2.14 9.93
N ASN A 28 -16.80 0.84 9.60
CA ASN A 28 -16.29 -0.20 10.48
C ASN A 28 -14.80 0.04 10.79
N SER A 29 -14.31 -0.39 11.95
CA SER A 29 -12.93 -0.17 12.40
C SER A 29 -11.84 -0.66 11.43
N ALA A 30 -12.17 -1.59 10.52
CA ALA A 30 -11.28 -2.03 9.46
C ALA A 30 -11.00 -0.97 8.38
N ASP A 31 -11.89 0.02 8.18
CA ASP A 31 -11.76 1.06 7.15
C ASP A 31 -10.79 2.19 7.53
N ARG A 32 -10.47 2.34 8.83
CA ARG A 32 -9.51 3.36 9.30
C ARG A 32 -8.07 3.07 8.86
N ARG A 33 -7.77 1.83 8.48
CA ARG A 33 -6.42 1.43 8.00
C ARG A 33 -6.03 2.03 6.64
N HIS A 34 -6.95 2.74 5.97
CA HIS A 34 -6.75 3.26 4.61
C HIS A 34 -7.15 4.73 4.44
N GLU A 35 -7.14 5.52 5.51
CA GLU A 35 -7.53 6.95 5.48
C GLU A 35 -6.82 7.75 4.38
N LEU A 36 -5.51 7.53 4.16
CA LEU A 36 -4.77 8.22 3.11
C LEU A 36 -5.29 7.88 1.70
N SER A 37 -5.54 6.60 1.42
CA SER A 37 -6.04 6.17 0.10
C SER A 37 -7.47 6.62 -0.14
N ASN A 38 -8.31 6.62 0.90
CA ASN A 38 -9.67 7.13 0.82
C ASN A 38 -9.70 8.65 0.64
N SER A 39 -8.83 9.39 1.34
CA SER A 39 -8.65 10.83 1.16
C SER A 39 -8.15 11.14 -0.25
N LEU A 40 -7.19 10.37 -0.76
CA LEU A 40 -6.71 10.51 -2.13
C LEU A 40 -7.84 10.32 -3.16
N VAL A 41 -8.66 9.27 -3.02
CA VAL A 41 -9.81 9.08 -3.93
C VAL A 41 -10.83 10.20 -3.82
N TYR A 42 -11.10 10.68 -2.61
CA TYR A 42 -11.97 11.83 -2.42
C TYR A 42 -11.45 13.05 -3.19
N GLN A 43 -10.16 13.35 -3.07
CA GLN A 43 -9.56 14.48 -3.78
C GLN A 43 -9.57 14.30 -5.30
N LEU A 44 -9.24 13.10 -5.79
CA LEU A 44 -9.34 12.78 -7.22
C LEU A 44 -10.76 12.99 -7.76
N LYS A 45 -11.79 12.66 -6.98
CA LYS A 45 -13.19 12.92 -7.33
C LYS A 45 -13.54 14.41 -7.32
N GLN A 46 -13.11 15.15 -6.29
CA GLN A 46 -13.40 16.59 -6.21
C GLN A 46 -12.83 17.35 -7.41
N GLN A 47 -11.60 17.02 -7.82
CA GLN A 47 -10.95 17.62 -8.98
C GLN A 47 -11.63 17.29 -10.31
N GLN A 48 -12.37 16.18 -10.38
CA GLN A 48 -13.18 15.86 -11.55
C GLN A 48 -14.48 16.68 -11.57
N LEU A 49 -15.15 16.83 -10.42
CA LEU A 49 -16.42 17.54 -10.30
C LEU A 49 -16.29 19.04 -10.61
N SER A 50 -15.14 19.64 -10.30
CA SER A 50 -14.87 21.06 -10.62
C SER A 50 -14.68 21.31 -12.13
N ASN A 51 -14.34 20.30 -12.93
CA ASN A 51 -13.78 20.52 -14.27
C ASN A 51 -14.74 20.32 -15.45
N ASN A 52 -16.04 20.06 -15.23
CA ASN A 52 -17.02 19.82 -16.34
C ASN A 52 -16.50 18.81 -17.41
N SER A 53 -15.55 17.96 -17.04
CA SER A 53 -14.83 17.11 -17.98
C SER A 53 -15.67 15.87 -18.26
N ASN A 54 -15.69 15.41 -19.51
CA ASN A 54 -16.40 14.19 -19.94
C ASN A 54 -15.80 12.89 -19.34
N ILE A 55 -14.95 12.99 -18.32
CA ILE A 55 -14.32 11.87 -17.64
C ILE A 55 -15.16 11.57 -16.40
N HIS A 56 -16.02 10.56 -16.47
CA HIS A 56 -16.79 10.09 -15.32
C HIS A 56 -16.02 9.01 -14.55
N LEU A 57 -15.31 9.35 -13.48
CA LEU A 57 -14.66 8.34 -12.62
C LEU A 57 -15.64 7.82 -11.56
N ARG A 58 -15.90 6.51 -11.58
CA ARG A 58 -16.60 5.84 -10.48
C ARG A 58 -15.56 5.28 -9.49
N LYS A 59 -15.81 5.44 -8.18
CA LYS A 59 -15.06 4.68 -7.16
C LYS A 59 -15.66 3.28 -7.14
N THR A 60 -14.82 2.28 -7.31
CA THR A 60 -15.16 0.91 -6.97
C THR A 60 -14.27 0.49 -5.83
N ASN A 61 -14.89 0.12 -4.70
CA ASN A 61 -14.17 -0.65 -3.69
C ASN A 61 -13.94 -2.04 -4.30
N ALA A 62 -12.69 -2.43 -4.49
CA ALA A 62 -12.43 -3.82 -4.83
C ALA A 62 -12.82 -4.72 -3.65
N PRO A 63 -13.10 -6.01 -3.90
CA PRO A 63 -13.12 -7.01 -2.83
C PRO A 63 -11.85 -6.86 -1.98
N LYS A 64 -11.92 -7.20 -0.69
CA LYS A 64 -10.72 -7.23 0.16
C LYS A 64 -9.69 -8.15 -0.52
N SER A 65 -8.67 -7.56 -1.14
CA SER A 65 -7.64 -8.22 -1.98
C SER A 65 -7.06 -9.49 -1.35
N ARG A 66 -6.82 -9.47 -0.04
CA ARG A 66 -6.34 -10.61 0.76
C ARG A 66 -7.26 -11.84 0.70
N TRP A 67 -8.51 -11.68 0.30
CA TRP A 67 -9.56 -12.72 0.26
C TRP A 67 -9.96 -13.12 -1.17
N SER A 68 -9.33 -12.51 -2.18
CA SER A 68 -9.66 -12.73 -3.59
C SER A 68 -8.47 -13.24 -4.41
N ILE A 69 -7.50 -13.93 -3.79
CA ILE A 69 -6.38 -14.49 -4.55
C ILE A 69 -6.89 -15.63 -5.42
N ASN A 70 -6.58 -15.58 -6.71
CA ASN A 70 -6.89 -16.68 -7.62
C ASN A 70 -5.84 -17.78 -7.45
N GLU A 71 -6.26 -18.99 -7.08
CA GLU A 71 -5.35 -20.13 -6.84
C GLU A 71 -4.47 -20.48 -8.04
N SER A 72 -5.01 -20.34 -9.26
CA SER A 72 -4.30 -20.70 -10.48
C SER A 72 -3.28 -19.66 -10.90
N SER A 73 -3.63 -18.37 -10.84
CA SER A 73 -2.71 -17.30 -11.20
C SER A 73 -1.78 -16.90 -10.06
N LYS A 74 -2.19 -17.12 -8.81
CA LYS A 74 -1.58 -16.62 -7.57
C LYS A 74 -1.56 -15.10 -7.46
N CYS A 75 -2.37 -14.40 -8.25
CA CYS A 75 -2.54 -12.96 -8.14
C CYS A 75 -3.86 -12.60 -7.47
N THR A 76 -3.89 -11.43 -6.83
CA THR A 76 -5.14 -10.80 -6.39
C THR A 76 -6.09 -10.71 -7.58
N ASP A 77 -7.29 -11.26 -7.45
CA ASP A 77 -8.35 -11.08 -8.43
C ASP A 77 -8.92 -9.66 -8.28
N PHE A 78 -8.79 -8.88 -9.35
CA PHE A 78 -9.35 -7.54 -9.45
C PHE A 78 -9.84 -7.29 -10.88
N ALA A 79 -10.97 -6.59 -10.99
CA ALA A 79 -11.56 -6.22 -12.26
C ALA A 79 -11.60 -4.70 -12.38
N LEU A 80 -10.72 -4.14 -13.23
CA LEU A 80 -10.64 -2.69 -13.41
C LEU A 80 -11.52 -2.26 -14.59
N LYS A 81 -12.70 -1.72 -14.30
CA LYS A 81 -13.62 -1.17 -15.32
C LYS A 81 -13.05 0.11 -15.93
N PRO A 82 -13.20 0.38 -17.24
CA PRO A 82 -12.77 1.63 -17.87
C PRO A 82 -13.45 2.86 -17.26
N GLY A 83 -12.70 3.96 -17.11
CA GLY A 83 -13.22 5.20 -16.51
C GLY A 83 -13.50 5.07 -15.02
N THR A 84 -12.69 4.33 -14.26
CA THR A 84 -12.88 4.18 -12.82
C THR A 84 -11.59 4.43 -12.05
N ILE A 85 -11.76 4.79 -10.77
CA ILE A 85 -10.72 4.76 -9.77
C ILE A 85 -10.99 3.57 -8.86
N THR A 86 -10.08 2.62 -8.84
CA THR A 86 -10.14 1.46 -7.95
C THR A 86 -9.05 1.55 -6.90
N VAL A 87 -9.41 1.40 -5.62
CA VAL A 87 -8.44 1.30 -4.53
C VAL A 87 -8.31 -0.15 -4.13
N LEU A 88 -7.08 -0.64 -4.18
CA LEU A 88 -6.68 -1.94 -3.70
C LEU A 88 -5.81 -1.74 -2.45
N ALA A 89 -6.35 -2.05 -1.28
CA ALA A 89 -5.57 -2.16 -0.07
C ALA A 89 -4.82 -3.51 -0.04
N SER A 90 -3.68 -3.62 0.64
CA SER A 90 -3.03 -4.91 0.95
C SER A 90 -2.89 -5.87 -0.24
N VAL A 91 -2.46 -5.35 -1.40
CA VAL A 91 -2.37 -6.12 -2.64
C VAL A 91 -1.36 -7.23 -2.54
N GLU A 92 -1.73 -8.43 -2.99
CA GLU A 92 -0.86 -9.60 -3.03
C GLU A 92 -0.62 -10.03 -4.49
N LEU A 93 0.62 -9.88 -4.96
CA LEU A 93 1.05 -10.15 -6.35
C LEU A 93 2.09 -11.26 -6.39
N TYR A 94 1.67 -12.52 -6.33
CA TYR A 94 2.58 -13.68 -6.42
C TYR A 94 2.65 -14.29 -7.82
N CYS A 95 1.92 -13.73 -8.79
CA CYS A 95 1.88 -14.21 -10.16
C CYS A 95 3.08 -13.77 -11.00
N ASP A 96 3.19 -14.36 -12.19
CA ASP A 96 4.09 -13.90 -13.24
C ASP A 96 3.65 -12.53 -13.78
N VAL A 97 4.63 -11.76 -14.23
CA VAL A 97 4.41 -10.37 -14.68
C VAL A 97 3.50 -10.27 -15.91
N ASP A 98 3.55 -11.25 -16.82
CA ASP A 98 2.66 -11.30 -17.99
C ASP A 98 1.20 -11.48 -17.56
N VAL A 99 0.95 -12.36 -16.58
CA VAL A 99 -0.39 -12.58 -16.01
C VAL A 99 -0.91 -11.33 -15.31
N LEU A 100 -0.02 -10.60 -14.62
CA LEU A 100 -0.36 -9.30 -14.02
C LEU A 100 -0.74 -8.27 -15.10
N ALA A 101 0.05 -8.17 -16.17
CA ALA A 101 -0.22 -7.25 -17.28
C ALA A 101 -1.57 -7.55 -17.94
N ASP A 102 -1.85 -8.82 -18.23
CA ASP A 102 -3.12 -9.28 -18.79
C ASP A 102 -4.29 -8.97 -17.86
N SER A 103 -4.15 -9.26 -16.56
CA SER A 103 -5.19 -8.97 -15.56
C SER A 103 -5.47 -7.47 -15.45
N LEU A 104 -4.42 -6.64 -15.47
CA LEU A 104 -4.54 -5.19 -15.46
C LEU A 104 -5.20 -4.65 -16.72
N MET A 105 -5.02 -5.27 -17.89
CA MET A 105 -5.61 -4.82 -19.14
C MET A 105 -6.93 -5.50 -19.49
N HIS A 106 -7.30 -6.57 -18.79
CA HIS A 106 -8.59 -7.23 -18.94
C HIS A 106 -9.73 -6.22 -18.83
N ASN A 107 -10.70 -6.32 -19.75
CA ASN A 107 -11.80 -5.39 -19.87
C ASN A 107 -13.13 -6.05 -19.52
N PRO A 108 -13.56 -6.00 -18.25
CA PRO A 108 -14.81 -6.63 -17.82
C PRO A 108 -16.08 -5.95 -18.39
N ALA A 109 -15.94 -4.79 -19.04
CA ALA A 109 -17.05 -4.01 -19.61
C ALA A 109 -17.08 -4.05 -21.15
N GLU A 110 -16.36 -5.00 -21.78
CA GLU A 110 -16.32 -5.12 -23.25
C GLU A 110 -17.72 -5.34 -23.85
N GLY A 111 -18.56 -6.14 -23.19
CA GLY A 111 -19.97 -6.35 -23.57
C GLY A 111 -20.86 -5.10 -23.42
N GLU A 112 -20.41 -4.06 -22.71
CA GLU A 112 -21.09 -2.76 -22.60
C GLU A 112 -20.62 -1.75 -23.67
N GLY A 113 -19.81 -2.18 -24.65
CA GLY A 113 -19.27 -1.32 -25.71
C GLY A 113 -18.17 -0.36 -25.25
N ARG A 114 -17.73 -0.46 -23.99
CA ARG A 114 -16.67 0.39 -23.43
C ARG A 114 -15.32 -0.29 -23.59
N ARG A 115 -14.41 0.34 -24.33
CA ARG A 115 -13.03 -0.14 -24.49
C ARG A 115 -12.12 0.42 -23.40
N LYS A 116 -11.35 -0.45 -22.76
CA LYS A 116 -10.20 -0.07 -21.93
C LYS A 116 -9.00 0.21 -22.80
N VAL A 117 -8.37 1.37 -22.61
CA VAL A 117 -7.18 1.74 -23.40
C VAL A 117 -5.92 1.97 -22.56
N GLY A 118 -6.06 2.00 -21.24
CA GLY A 118 -4.91 1.93 -20.35
C GLY A 118 -5.25 2.03 -18.87
N VAL A 119 -4.21 1.88 -18.06
CA VAL A 119 -4.23 1.93 -16.60
C VAL A 119 -3.06 2.79 -16.11
N LYS A 120 -3.34 3.75 -15.22
CA LYS A 120 -2.34 4.42 -14.40
C LYS A 120 -2.43 3.87 -12.98
N ILE A 121 -1.28 3.55 -12.40
CA ILE A 121 -1.17 2.94 -11.09
C ILE A 121 -0.44 3.92 -10.18
N ILE A 122 -1.13 4.41 -9.15
CA ILE A 122 -0.54 5.16 -8.05
C ILE A 122 -0.24 4.16 -6.94
N HIS A 123 1.03 3.99 -6.62
CA HIS A 123 1.52 3.03 -5.66
C HIS A 123 2.07 3.74 -4.43
N LEU A 124 1.47 3.51 -3.26
CA LEU A 124 1.89 4.17 -2.02
C LEU A 124 2.72 3.21 -1.17
N VAL A 125 3.98 3.59 -0.94
CA VAL A 125 4.99 2.80 -0.23
C VAL A 125 5.53 3.58 0.95
N ARG A 126 5.94 2.90 2.03
CA ARG A 126 6.54 3.55 3.19
C ARG A 126 7.96 3.07 3.40
N ASN A 127 8.83 3.92 3.93
CA ASN A 127 10.14 3.48 4.38
C ASN A 127 9.98 2.34 5.42
N PRO A 128 10.69 1.23 5.29
CA PRO A 128 10.49 0.08 6.17
C PRO A 128 10.83 0.39 7.63
N PHE A 129 11.86 1.19 7.92
CA PHE A 129 12.22 1.57 9.28
C PHE A 129 11.19 2.52 9.91
N SER A 130 10.77 3.54 9.15
CA SER A 130 9.73 4.48 9.61
C SER A 130 8.41 3.74 9.88
N LEU A 131 8.08 2.75 9.04
CA LEU A 131 6.93 1.89 9.19
C LEU A 131 7.01 1.05 10.48
N MET A 132 8.16 0.42 10.77
CA MET A 132 8.31 -0.42 11.98
C MET A 132 8.16 0.39 13.27
N VAL A 133 8.82 1.56 13.34
CA VAL A 133 8.72 2.44 14.51
C VAL A 133 7.30 2.98 14.67
N SER A 134 6.69 3.39 13.57
CA SER A 134 5.29 3.85 13.59
C SER A 134 4.33 2.74 14.00
N ASN A 135 4.56 1.48 13.58
CA ASN A 135 3.75 0.34 13.97
C ASN A 135 3.86 0.07 15.47
N TYR A 136 5.09 0.06 15.99
CA TYR A 136 5.36 -0.13 17.41
C TYR A 136 4.66 0.94 18.25
N HIS A 137 4.85 2.23 17.92
CA HIS A 137 4.20 3.32 18.64
C HIS A 137 2.68 3.27 18.58
N TYR A 138 2.13 2.94 17.41
CA TYR A 138 0.69 2.86 17.21
C TYR A 138 0.04 1.75 18.05
N HIS A 139 0.69 0.60 18.19
CA HIS A 139 0.13 -0.53 18.95
C HIS A 139 0.48 -0.52 20.43
N ALA A 140 1.58 0.12 20.83
CA ALA A 140 1.99 0.26 22.22
C ALA A 140 1.31 1.41 22.98
N GLN A 141 0.54 2.28 22.30
CA GLN A 141 -0.16 3.38 22.98
C GLN A 141 -1.33 2.90 23.85
N PHE A 142 -1.77 3.73 24.80
CA PHE A 142 -2.96 3.50 25.61
C PHE A 142 -3.96 4.66 25.45
N PRO A 143 -5.23 4.39 25.11
CA PRO A 143 -5.75 3.08 24.69
C PRO A 143 -5.16 2.66 23.33
N THR A 144 -4.92 1.36 23.13
CA THR A 144 -4.50 0.87 21.81
C THR A 144 -5.68 0.94 20.84
N PRO A 145 -5.51 1.46 19.61
CA PRO A 145 -6.64 1.62 18.69
C PRO A 145 -7.22 0.30 18.17
N GLU A 146 -6.47 -0.80 18.26
CA GLU A 146 -6.73 -2.04 17.55
C GLU A 146 -6.89 -3.21 18.52
N THR A 147 -8.10 -3.73 18.68
CA THR A 147 -8.41 -4.76 19.70
C THR A 147 -7.70 -6.10 19.45
N TRP A 148 -7.30 -6.39 18.21
CA TRP A 148 -6.63 -7.63 17.86
C TRP A 148 -5.25 -7.78 18.53
N VAL A 149 -4.60 -6.70 18.98
CA VAL A 149 -3.31 -6.80 19.70
C VAL A 149 -3.45 -7.53 21.04
N HIS A 150 -4.68 -7.69 21.56
CA HIS A 150 -4.95 -8.45 22.77
C HIS A 150 -5.11 -9.95 22.54
N THR A 151 -5.31 -10.40 21.30
CA THR A 151 -5.61 -11.81 20.99
C THR A 151 -4.65 -12.43 19.97
N LYS A 152 -3.94 -11.63 19.18
CA LYS A 152 -3.00 -12.10 18.16
C LYS A 152 -1.74 -12.72 18.79
N ASN A 153 -1.28 -13.83 18.22
CA ASN A 153 0.07 -14.32 18.41
C ASN A 153 0.97 -13.71 17.32
N PRO A 154 1.95 -12.86 17.67
CA PRO A 154 2.78 -12.15 16.69
C PRO A 154 3.80 -13.04 15.98
N CYS A 155 4.00 -14.27 16.46
CA CYS A 155 5.01 -15.20 15.94
C CYS A 155 4.45 -16.24 14.98
N LEU A 156 3.14 -16.22 14.72
CA LEU A 156 2.51 -17.09 13.73
C LEU A 156 2.49 -16.38 12.38
N PRO A 157 3.00 -17.01 11.31
CA PRO A 157 2.90 -16.46 9.97
C PRO A 157 1.42 -16.38 9.55
N GLU A 158 1.06 -15.29 8.89
CA GLU A 158 -0.25 -15.18 8.25
C GLU A 158 -0.32 -16.13 7.06
N ARG A 159 -1.39 -16.93 6.97
CA ARG A 159 -1.69 -17.69 5.76
C ARG A 159 -2.51 -16.81 4.80
N PRO A 160 -2.08 -16.66 3.53
CA PRO A 160 -2.91 -16.02 2.52
C PRO A 160 -4.24 -16.78 2.40
N VAL A 161 -5.35 -16.04 2.37
CA VAL A 161 -6.67 -16.67 2.27
C VAL A 161 -6.86 -17.18 0.85
N GLY A 162 -7.26 -18.44 0.71
CA GLY A 162 -7.46 -19.06 -0.60
C GLY A 162 -6.19 -19.66 -1.20
N LEU A 163 -5.11 -19.84 -0.45
CA LEU A 163 -3.94 -20.61 -0.88
C LEU A 163 -3.55 -21.64 0.19
N ASN A 164 -3.11 -22.82 -0.24
CA ASN A 164 -2.62 -23.88 0.64
C ASN A 164 -1.15 -23.68 1.07
N ASN A 165 -0.46 -22.69 0.49
CA ASN A 165 0.94 -22.40 0.74
C ASN A 165 1.10 -21.39 1.88
N ASP A 166 2.17 -21.53 2.66
CA ASP A 166 2.59 -20.48 3.58
C ASP A 166 3.08 -19.25 2.81
N ILE A 167 2.90 -18.06 3.38
CA ILE A 167 3.29 -16.80 2.75
C ILE A 167 4.78 -16.74 2.42
N THR A 168 5.61 -17.36 3.26
CA THR A 168 7.06 -17.50 3.02
C THR A 168 7.32 -18.19 1.69
N THR A 169 6.61 -19.28 1.39
CA THR A 169 6.77 -20.06 0.16
C THR A 169 6.43 -19.25 -1.08
N LEU A 170 5.47 -18.32 -0.98
CA LEU A 170 5.06 -17.48 -2.10
C LEU A 170 6.00 -16.29 -2.32
N LEU A 171 6.54 -15.71 -1.25
CA LEU A 171 7.40 -14.53 -1.31
C LEU A 171 8.87 -14.86 -1.57
N THR A 172 9.40 -15.92 -0.96
CA THR A 172 10.84 -16.24 -0.97
C THR A 172 11.44 -16.30 -2.37
N PRO A 173 10.84 -16.98 -3.38
CA PRO A 173 11.46 -17.07 -4.70
C PRO A 173 11.75 -15.69 -5.33
N ASN A 174 10.80 -14.76 -5.23
CA ASN A 174 10.96 -13.44 -5.79
C ASN A 174 11.86 -12.55 -4.91
N LEU A 175 11.70 -12.57 -3.59
CA LEU A 175 12.53 -11.76 -2.70
C LEU A 175 14.00 -12.19 -2.71
N GLN A 176 14.27 -13.50 -2.73
CA GLN A 176 15.64 -14.02 -2.70
C GLN A 176 16.37 -13.77 -4.02
N SER A 177 15.70 -13.95 -5.16
CA SER A 177 16.30 -13.67 -6.48
C SER A 177 16.65 -12.19 -6.68
N ASN A 178 15.98 -11.28 -5.97
CA ASN A 178 16.28 -9.86 -5.96
C ASN A 178 17.13 -9.44 -4.73
N ASN A 179 17.75 -10.39 -4.03
CA ASN A 179 18.60 -10.14 -2.86
C ASN A 179 17.93 -9.25 -1.79
N ILE A 180 16.63 -9.43 -1.56
CA ILE A 180 15.87 -8.73 -0.52
C ILE A 180 15.86 -9.56 0.75
N MET A 181 15.23 -10.73 0.69
CA MET A 181 15.07 -11.65 1.83
C MET A 181 15.13 -13.09 1.38
N SER A 182 15.89 -13.89 2.12
CA SER A 182 16.03 -15.33 1.96
C SER A 182 15.10 -16.09 2.90
N ILE A 183 14.96 -17.41 2.70
CA ILE A 183 14.25 -18.27 3.67
C ILE A 183 14.89 -18.22 5.07
N GLN A 184 16.22 -18.13 5.15
CA GLN A 184 16.93 -18.04 6.42
C GLN A 184 16.60 -16.77 7.19
N ASP A 185 16.36 -15.65 6.49
CA ASP A 185 15.92 -14.40 7.13
C ASP A 185 14.57 -14.62 7.82
N PHE A 186 13.60 -15.25 7.15
CA PHE A 186 12.30 -15.59 7.74
C PHE A 186 12.42 -16.53 8.95
N ASP A 187 13.28 -17.55 8.87
CA ASP A 187 13.51 -18.48 9.98
C ASP A 187 14.13 -17.78 11.19
N ASN A 188 15.13 -16.91 10.95
CA ASN A 188 15.77 -16.12 11.99
C ASN A 188 14.76 -15.18 12.68
N ILE A 189 13.89 -14.53 11.91
CA ILE A 189 12.84 -13.66 12.43
C ILE A 189 11.80 -14.45 13.24
N SER A 190 11.37 -15.62 12.75
CA SER A 190 10.44 -16.49 13.50
C SER A 190 11.05 -16.97 14.82
N SER A 191 12.31 -17.39 14.79
CA SER A 191 13.07 -17.79 15.98
C SER A 191 13.21 -16.62 16.97
N ASN A 192 13.55 -15.43 16.48
CA ASN A 192 13.66 -14.24 17.30
C ASN A 192 12.33 -13.90 17.97
N CYS A 193 11.21 -13.90 17.23
CA CYS A 193 9.89 -13.66 17.80
C CYS A 193 9.56 -14.64 18.94
N LYS A 194 9.75 -15.95 18.70
CA LYS A 194 9.49 -17.00 19.69
C LYS A 194 10.38 -16.87 20.92
N SER A 195 11.59 -16.34 20.77
CA SER A 195 12.49 -16.07 21.89
C SER A 195 12.07 -14.88 22.76
N LEU A 196 11.23 -13.98 22.24
CA LEU A 196 10.77 -12.76 22.92
C LEU A 196 9.34 -12.90 23.47
N TYR A 197 8.44 -13.52 22.71
CA TYR A 197 7.03 -13.61 23.06
C TYR A 197 6.76 -14.72 24.07
N GLN A 198 6.12 -14.36 25.19
CA GLN A 198 5.73 -15.29 26.26
C GLN A 198 6.88 -16.10 26.90
N THR A 199 8.12 -15.60 26.78
CA THR A 199 9.32 -16.20 27.40
C THR A 199 9.91 -15.38 28.53
N GLN A 200 9.49 -14.12 28.68
CA GLN A 200 10.03 -13.19 29.67
C GLN A 200 9.34 -13.39 31.03
N PRO A 201 10.09 -13.32 32.15
CA PRO A 201 9.51 -13.43 33.49
C PRO A 201 8.36 -12.46 33.72
N GLY A 202 7.20 -12.97 34.11
CA GLY A 202 5.97 -12.19 34.36
C GLY A 202 5.17 -11.84 33.12
N LEU A 203 5.57 -12.31 31.93
CA LEU A 203 4.86 -12.11 30.66
C LEU A 203 4.52 -13.42 29.94
N GLU A 204 4.62 -14.56 30.62
CA GLU A 204 4.45 -15.91 30.07
C GLU A 204 3.04 -16.17 29.52
N SER A 205 2.02 -15.55 30.12
CA SER A 205 0.63 -15.59 29.64
C SER A 205 0.14 -14.24 29.11
N ALA A 206 1.04 -13.28 28.92
CA ALA A 206 0.67 -11.93 28.53
C ALA A 206 0.27 -11.86 27.05
N THR A 207 -0.62 -10.91 26.75
CA THR A 207 -1.04 -10.61 25.38
C THR A 207 0.08 -9.89 24.62
N PHE A 208 0.00 -9.85 23.29
CA PHE A 208 0.96 -9.09 22.48
C PHE A 208 1.00 -7.61 22.89
N TYR A 209 -0.16 -6.99 23.13
CA TYR A 209 -0.25 -5.65 23.68
C TYR A 209 0.55 -5.46 24.97
N HIS A 210 0.37 -6.36 25.94
CA HIS A 210 1.09 -6.27 27.23
C HIS A 210 2.61 -6.40 27.04
N HIS A 211 3.06 -7.27 26.14
CA HIS A 211 4.48 -7.30 25.75
C HIS A 211 4.94 -5.95 25.20
N LEU A 212 4.20 -5.33 24.29
CA LEU A 212 4.57 -4.02 23.72
C LEU A 212 4.66 -2.90 24.77
N THR A 213 3.81 -2.92 25.79
CA THR A 213 3.80 -1.89 26.83
C THR A 213 4.76 -2.14 27.99
N SER A 214 5.12 -3.40 28.24
CA SER A 214 5.92 -3.79 29.41
C SER A 214 7.38 -4.06 29.10
N LEU A 215 7.72 -4.43 27.86
CA LEU A 215 9.11 -4.62 27.45
C LEU A 215 9.83 -3.28 27.30
N LYS A 216 11.15 -3.29 27.47
CA LYS A 216 11.99 -2.13 27.11
C LYS A 216 11.77 -1.79 25.62
N PRO A 217 11.73 -0.50 25.22
CA PRO A 217 11.42 -0.10 23.85
C PRO A 217 12.23 -0.83 22.78
N ARG A 218 13.55 -0.99 22.99
CA ARG A 218 14.45 -1.74 22.09
C ARG A 218 14.06 -3.21 21.91
N VAL A 219 13.44 -3.84 22.90
CA VAL A 219 12.97 -5.24 22.81
C VAL A 219 11.55 -5.29 22.26
N GLY A 220 10.66 -4.39 22.71
CA GLY A 220 9.29 -4.29 22.22
C GLY A 220 9.21 -4.03 20.71
N ILE A 221 10.10 -3.18 20.18
CA ILE A 221 10.15 -2.90 18.74
C ILE A 221 10.56 -4.11 17.91
N ARG A 222 11.44 -4.99 18.42
CA ARG A 222 11.83 -6.24 17.75
C ARG A 222 10.62 -7.17 17.62
N LEU A 223 9.84 -7.31 18.69
CA LEU A 223 8.62 -8.12 18.66
C LEU A 223 7.58 -7.54 17.69
N SER A 224 7.37 -6.22 17.72
CA SER A 224 6.50 -5.53 16.76
C SER A 224 6.98 -5.67 15.31
N THR A 225 8.29 -5.64 15.09
CA THR A 225 8.90 -5.79 13.76
C THR A 225 8.72 -7.21 13.24
N ALA A 226 8.88 -8.23 14.10
CA ALA A 226 8.62 -9.61 13.73
C ALA A 226 7.18 -9.84 13.27
N ASP A 227 6.21 -9.21 13.94
CA ASP A 227 4.79 -9.27 13.55
C ASP A 227 4.54 -8.65 12.16
N MET A 228 5.20 -7.53 11.88
CA MET A 228 4.97 -6.71 10.68
C MET A 228 5.84 -7.10 9.47
N ILE A 229 6.84 -7.97 9.65
CA ILE A 229 7.82 -8.25 8.59
C ILE A 229 7.19 -8.80 7.31
N PHE A 230 6.10 -9.56 7.42
CA PHE A 230 5.40 -10.10 6.26
C PHE A 230 4.75 -9.00 5.41
N GLU A 231 4.30 -7.90 6.02
CA GLU A 231 3.81 -6.75 5.26
C GLU A 231 4.93 -6.02 4.53
N VAL A 232 6.12 -5.92 5.15
CA VAL A 232 7.31 -5.36 4.50
C VAL A 232 7.76 -6.23 3.32
N ALA A 233 7.74 -7.55 3.51
CA ALA A 233 8.07 -8.52 2.47
C ALA A 233 7.07 -8.48 1.30
N ARG A 234 5.76 -8.37 1.58
CA ARG A 234 4.73 -8.13 0.56
C ARG A 234 4.96 -6.81 -0.19
N MET A 235 5.28 -5.73 0.54
CA MET A 235 5.57 -4.42 -0.04
C MET A 235 6.75 -4.47 -1.00
N ALA A 236 7.85 -5.12 -0.60
CA ALA A 236 9.02 -5.33 -1.46
C ALA A 236 8.68 -6.18 -2.70
N ASN A 237 7.89 -7.24 -2.52
CA ASN A 237 7.46 -8.07 -3.64
C ASN A 237 6.64 -7.28 -4.66
N VAL A 238 5.70 -6.43 -4.23
CA VAL A 238 4.92 -5.61 -5.17
C VAL A 238 5.79 -4.56 -5.85
N MET A 239 6.74 -3.94 -5.14
CA MET A 239 7.74 -3.03 -5.76
C MET A 239 8.48 -3.72 -6.91
N ILE A 240 8.98 -4.95 -6.69
CA ILE A 240 9.65 -5.74 -7.73
C ILE A 240 8.70 -6.04 -8.90
N GLN A 241 7.47 -6.46 -8.62
CA GLN A 241 6.50 -6.83 -9.65
C GLN A 241 6.12 -5.65 -10.53
N LEU A 242 5.91 -4.46 -9.94
CA LEU A 242 5.59 -3.26 -10.70
C LEU A 242 6.78 -2.79 -11.56
N ARG A 243 8.03 -2.86 -11.06
CA ARG A 243 9.22 -2.55 -11.86
C ARG A 243 9.39 -3.50 -13.06
N ARG A 244 9.13 -4.79 -12.85
CA ARG A 244 9.11 -5.79 -13.94
C ARG A 244 8.01 -5.50 -14.94
N LEU A 245 6.83 -5.12 -14.47
CA LEU A 245 5.71 -4.75 -15.32
C LEU A 245 6.05 -3.56 -16.21
N GLU A 246 6.63 -2.50 -15.64
CA GLU A 246 7.07 -1.33 -16.42
C GLU A 246 8.11 -1.71 -17.48
N SER A 247 9.08 -2.55 -17.11
CA SER A 247 10.09 -3.06 -18.05
C SER A 247 9.46 -3.84 -19.20
N LEU A 248 8.52 -4.73 -18.91
CA LEU A 248 7.77 -5.50 -19.91
C LEU A 248 7.00 -4.58 -20.86
N ILE A 249 6.26 -3.61 -20.32
CA ILE A 249 5.44 -2.69 -21.08
C ILE A 249 6.29 -1.76 -21.97
N GLN A 250 7.44 -1.30 -21.47
CA GLN A 250 8.39 -0.52 -22.26
C GLN A 250 9.00 -1.34 -23.41
N GLN A 251 9.37 -2.60 -23.16
CA GLN A 251 9.88 -3.49 -24.20
C GLN A 251 8.84 -3.73 -25.31
N GLN A 252 7.59 -4.02 -24.93
CA GLN A 252 6.49 -4.18 -25.88
C GLN A 252 6.24 -2.91 -26.69
N ALA A 253 6.25 -1.74 -26.04
CA ALA A 253 6.06 -0.46 -26.72
C ALA A 253 7.16 -0.18 -27.76
N ASN A 254 8.42 -0.51 -27.43
CA ASN A 254 9.55 -0.38 -28.35
C ASN A 254 9.40 -1.29 -29.58
N VAL A 255 8.98 -2.54 -29.38
CA VAL A 255 8.74 -3.51 -30.47
C VAL A 255 7.61 -3.04 -31.39
N HIS A 256 6.57 -2.44 -30.82
CA HIS A 256 5.41 -1.97 -31.58
C HIS A 256 5.50 -0.50 -32.06
N HIS A 257 6.64 0.17 -31.85
CA HIS A 257 6.82 1.61 -32.12
C HIS A 257 5.69 2.49 -31.54
N SER A 258 5.12 2.08 -30.41
CA SER A 258 4.05 2.82 -29.75
C SER A 258 4.64 3.84 -28.78
N THR A 259 4.21 5.09 -28.90
CA THR A 259 4.53 6.15 -27.92
C THR A 259 3.59 6.13 -26.72
N ARG A 260 2.52 5.33 -26.77
CA ARG A 260 1.54 5.21 -25.68
C ARG A 260 1.76 3.91 -24.93
N LEU A 261 2.12 4.03 -23.66
CA LEU A 261 2.19 2.91 -22.74
C LEU A 261 0.78 2.60 -22.21
N PRO A 262 0.25 1.38 -22.40
CA PRO A 262 -1.07 1.00 -21.89
C PRO A 262 -1.10 0.93 -20.37
N ILE A 263 0.04 0.74 -19.71
CA ILE A 263 0.15 0.76 -18.26
C ILE A 263 1.26 1.74 -17.86
N ARG A 264 1.01 2.56 -16.84
CA ARG A 264 1.98 3.47 -16.24
C ARG A 264 1.92 3.34 -14.73
N VAL A 265 3.06 3.32 -14.06
CA VAL A 265 3.14 3.30 -12.60
C VAL A 265 3.79 4.59 -12.12
N ALA A 266 3.36 5.09 -10.96
CA ALA A 266 4.09 6.08 -10.19
C ALA A 266 4.05 5.64 -8.72
N THR A 267 5.23 5.56 -8.11
CA THR A 267 5.39 5.14 -6.72
C THR A 267 5.71 6.34 -5.86
N PHE A 268 4.89 6.57 -4.83
CA PHE A 268 5.05 7.70 -3.93
C PHE A 268 5.36 7.22 -2.51
N SER A 269 6.29 7.91 -1.86
CA SER A 269 6.60 7.71 -0.45
C SER A 269 5.48 8.27 0.41
N MET A 270 4.92 7.43 1.28
CA MET A 270 3.98 7.85 2.32
C MET A 270 4.64 8.78 3.35
N ASP A 271 5.97 8.70 3.51
CA ASP A 271 6.67 9.60 4.42
C ASP A 271 6.74 11.03 3.85
N ASP A 272 6.78 11.18 2.51
CA ASP A 272 6.68 12.48 1.84
C ASP A 272 5.26 13.05 2.00
N PHE A 273 4.22 12.22 1.91
CA PHE A 273 2.85 12.65 2.22
C PHE A 273 2.69 13.13 3.67
N ILE A 274 3.52 12.64 4.60
CA ILE A 274 3.50 13.06 6.01
C ILE A 274 4.26 14.38 6.20
N ALA A 275 5.39 14.54 5.51
CA ALA A 275 6.25 15.72 5.61
C ALA A 275 5.75 16.90 4.77
N GLU A 276 5.34 16.64 3.54
CA GLU A 276 4.98 17.61 2.50
C GLU A 276 3.66 17.20 1.80
N PRO A 277 2.52 17.20 2.52
CA PRO A 277 1.24 16.70 2.00
C PRO A 277 0.76 17.43 0.75
N GLY A 278 0.97 18.75 0.65
CA GLY A 278 0.57 19.54 -0.52
C GLY A 278 1.37 19.18 -1.76
N ALA A 279 2.72 19.20 -1.67
CA ALA A 279 3.59 18.84 -2.79
C ALA A 279 3.35 17.41 -3.28
N SER A 280 3.24 16.45 -2.35
CA SER A 280 2.97 15.04 -2.67
C SER A 280 1.64 14.87 -3.41
N MET A 281 0.58 15.57 -2.97
CA MET A 281 -0.71 15.51 -3.64
C MET A 281 -0.66 16.14 -5.03
N PHE A 282 0.08 17.25 -5.21
CA PHE A 282 0.25 17.87 -6.52
C PHE A 282 0.84 16.88 -7.53
N TYR A 283 1.90 16.15 -7.16
CA TYR A 283 2.51 15.16 -8.06
C TYR A 283 1.57 14.01 -8.40
N VAL A 284 0.74 13.56 -7.44
CA VAL A 284 -0.28 12.56 -7.73
C VAL A 284 -1.32 13.07 -8.71
N LEU A 285 -1.81 14.30 -8.52
CA LEU A 285 -2.77 14.92 -9.44
C LEU A 285 -2.16 15.11 -10.83
N ASP A 286 -0.90 15.52 -10.91
CA ASP A 286 -0.18 15.66 -12.17
C ASP A 286 0.00 14.32 -12.89
N PHE A 287 0.40 13.27 -12.18
CA PHE A 287 0.48 11.93 -12.75
C PHE A 287 -0.89 11.43 -13.22
N ALA A 288 -1.93 11.58 -12.40
CA ALA A 288 -3.28 11.10 -12.66
C ALA A 288 -3.91 11.79 -13.88
N PHE A 289 -3.83 13.11 -13.96
CA PHE A 289 -4.55 13.90 -14.95
C PHE A 289 -3.66 14.47 -16.07
N GLY A 290 -2.37 14.68 -15.82
CA GLY A 290 -1.45 15.29 -16.78
C GLY A 290 -1.96 16.66 -17.24
N SER A 291 -2.10 16.83 -18.56
CA SER A 291 -2.65 18.04 -19.17
C SER A 291 -4.18 18.09 -19.24
N ALA A 292 -4.88 17.03 -18.80
CA ALA A 292 -6.35 17.01 -18.82
C ALA A 292 -6.98 17.95 -17.76
N VAL A 293 -6.19 18.34 -16.75
CA VAL A 293 -6.57 19.29 -15.70
C VAL A 293 -5.51 20.39 -15.67
N SER A 294 -5.91 21.65 -15.52
CA SER A 294 -4.98 22.77 -15.53
C SER A 294 -4.03 22.72 -14.33
N GLN A 295 -2.84 23.33 -14.47
CA GLN A 295 -1.88 23.41 -13.37
C GLN A 295 -2.47 24.07 -12.13
N ARG A 296 -3.20 25.18 -12.31
CA ARG A 296 -3.85 25.91 -11.23
C ARG A 296 -4.84 25.04 -10.44
N GLU A 297 -5.66 24.25 -11.12
CA GLU A 297 -6.62 23.36 -10.46
C GLU A 297 -5.90 22.28 -9.64
N LYS A 298 -4.80 21.71 -10.18
CA LYS A 298 -3.96 20.77 -9.44
C LYS A 298 -3.35 21.41 -8.19
N GLU A 299 -2.89 22.65 -8.27
CA GLU A 299 -2.36 23.42 -7.13
C GLU A 299 -3.44 23.70 -6.07
N GLU A 300 -4.66 24.08 -6.50
CA GLU A 300 -5.80 24.31 -5.61
C GLU A 300 -6.24 23.02 -4.91
N GLY A 301 -6.29 21.89 -5.63
CA GLY A 301 -6.58 20.57 -5.06
C GLY A 301 -5.54 20.09 -4.06
N ALA A 302 -4.26 20.26 -4.38
CA ALA A 302 -3.15 19.95 -3.50
C ALA A 302 -3.21 20.77 -2.19
N ARG A 303 -3.48 22.08 -2.29
CA ARG A 303 -3.64 22.95 -1.12
C ARG A 303 -4.83 22.54 -0.24
N SER A 304 -5.97 22.25 -0.86
CA SER A 304 -7.16 21.79 -0.13
C SER A 304 -6.90 20.48 0.62
N TYR A 305 -6.17 19.55 0.01
CA TYR A 305 -5.74 18.33 0.67
C TYR A 305 -4.82 18.60 1.88
N GLU A 306 -3.81 19.47 1.72
CA GLU A 306 -2.89 19.83 2.79
C GLU A 306 -3.62 20.46 3.99
N GLU A 307 -4.52 21.41 3.75
CA GLU A 307 -5.34 22.02 4.79
C GLU A 307 -6.17 20.97 5.56
N HIS A 308 -6.79 20.05 4.82
CA HIS A 308 -7.54 18.95 5.41
C HIS A 308 -6.65 18.00 6.24
N TYR A 309 -5.49 17.63 5.71
CA TYR A 309 -4.53 16.76 6.37
C TYR A 309 -4.01 17.36 7.69
N ILE A 310 -3.62 18.64 7.67
CA ILE A 310 -3.16 19.37 8.87
C ILE A 310 -4.26 19.42 9.93
N LYS A 311 -5.51 19.69 9.52
CA LYS A 311 -6.66 19.71 10.42
C LYS A 311 -6.89 18.34 11.07
N MET A 312 -6.85 17.26 10.29
CA MET A 312 -7.02 15.89 10.79
C MET A 312 -5.87 15.46 11.72
N ARG A 313 -4.63 15.84 11.38
CA ARG A 313 -3.45 15.52 12.19
C ARG A 313 -3.49 16.18 13.56
N THR A 314 -3.99 17.41 13.63
CA THR A 314 -4.10 18.17 14.90
C THR A 314 -5.29 17.73 15.75
N SER A 315 -6.38 17.25 15.15
CA SER A 315 -7.57 16.77 15.88
C SER A 315 -7.52 15.31 16.29
N SER A 316 -6.65 14.49 15.68
CA SER A 316 -6.56 13.06 15.96
C SER A 316 -5.92 12.75 17.31
N GLU A 317 -6.65 12.02 18.16
CA GLU A 317 -6.16 11.44 19.41
C GLU A 317 -5.11 10.35 19.17
N HIS A 318 -4.99 9.82 17.95
CA HIS A 318 -4.04 8.75 17.63
C HIS A 318 -2.59 9.27 17.60
N VAL A 319 -1.69 8.55 18.26
CA VAL A 319 -0.25 8.80 18.18
C VAL A 319 0.30 8.15 16.91
N THR A 320 0.56 8.96 15.88
CA THR A 320 1.35 8.58 14.69
C THR A 320 2.67 9.38 14.66
N SER A 321 3.54 9.08 13.69
CA SER A 321 4.92 9.59 13.56
C SER A 321 5.09 11.09 13.91
N GLY A 322 6.15 11.40 14.67
CA GLY A 322 6.52 12.76 15.07
C GLY A 322 6.01 13.23 16.43
N LYS A 323 5.25 12.39 17.16
CA LYS A 323 4.77 12.70 18.52
C LYS A 323 5.65 12.12 19.65
N ARG A 324 6.69 11.35 19.33
CA ARG A 324 7.60 10.72 20.32
C ARG A 324 9.07 11.01 20.07
N LEU A 325 9.78 11.32 21.16
CA LEU A 325 11.19 11.73 21.18
C LEU A 325 12.17 10.58 20.88
N ASP A 326 11.74 9.32 21.04
CA ASP A 326 12.58 8.12 20.86
C ASP A 326 12.57 7.57 19.42
N THR A 327 11.91 8.26 18.48
CA THR A 327 11.75 7.78 17.09
C THR A 327 13.09 7.53 16.40
N GLU A 328 14.02 8.48 16.47
CA GLU A 328 15.33 8.35 15.81
C GLU A 328 16.19 7.26 16.45
N GLU A 329 16.17 7.17 17.79
CA GLU A 329 16.89 6.13 18.53
C GLU A 329 16.37 4.73 18.17
N LEU A 330 15.05 4.55 18.08
CA LEU A 330 14.45 3.29 17.70
C LEU A 330 14.73 2.91 16.24
N MET A 331 14.76 3.89 15.33
CA MET A 331 15.19 3.64 13.94
C MET A 331 16.65 3.18 13.89
N LEU A 332 17.56 3.85 14.61
CA LEU A 332 18.97 3.46 14.68
C LEU A 332 19.13 2.05 15.25
N ASN A 333 18.45 1.76 16.36
CA ASN A 333 18.43 0.42 16.97
C ASN A 333 17.99 -0.67 15.99
N LEU A 334 17.00 -0.40 15.14
CA LEU A 334 16.56 -1.36 14.12
C LEU A 334 17.56 -1.53 12.98
N ARG A 335 18.23 -0.45 12.56
CA ARG A 335 19.26 -0.50 11.51
C ARG A 335 20.45 -1.37 11.93
N GLU A 336 20.81 -1.28 13.21
CA GLU A 336 21.91 -2.04 13.81
C GLU A 336 21.49 -3.44 14.28
N ASP A 337 20.22 -3.81 14.21
CA ASP A 337 19.75 -5.12 14.66
C ASP A 337 20.21 -6.23 13.71
N GLU A 338 20.81 -7.29 14.28
CA GLU A 338 21.38 -8.40 13.52
C GLU A 338 20.35 -9.21 12.71
N VAL A 339 19.08 -9.22 13.16
CA VAL A 339 18.00 -9.99 12.52
C VAL A 339 17.23 -9.12 11.53
N PHE A 340 16.93 -7.88 11.90
CA PHE A 340 16.06 -7.00 11.10
C PHE A 340 16.81 -6.00 10.23
N GLY A 341 17.99 -5.54 10.66
CA GLY A 341 18.70 -4.44 10.01
C GLY A 341 19.01 -4.72 8.55
N HIS A 342 19.53 -5.91 8.23
CA HIS A 342 19.86 -6.28 6.85
C HIS A 342 18.62 -6.41 5.95
N PRO A 343 17.58 -7.22 6.27
CA PRO A 343 16.35 -7.27 5.49
C PRO A 343 15.71 -5.91 5.25
N LEU A 344 15.54 -5.09 6.30
CA LEU A 344 14.89 -3.78 6.19
C LEU A 344 15.71 -2.81 5.33
N SER A 345 17.04 -2.82 5.47
CA SER A 345 17.93 -1.96 4.65
C SER A 345 17.86 -2.30 3.16
N ARG A 346 17.76 -3.59 2.81
CA ARG A 346 17.60 -4.01 1.39
C ARG A 346 16.28 -3.53 0.80
N VAL A 347 15.20 -3.57 1.58
CA VAL A 347 13.89 -3.04 1.16
C VAL A 347 13.93 -1.52 1.02
N GLU A 348 14.61 -0.82 1.94
CA GLU A 348 14.82 0.63 1.85
C GLU A 348 15.63 1.02 0.61
N ASN A 349 16.69 0.28 0.29
CA ASN A 349 17.48 0.53 -0.91
C ASN A 349 16.65 0.33 -2.18
N LEU A 350 15.87 -0.75 -2.26
CA LEU A 350 14.93 -0.97 -3.38
C LEU A 350 13.93 0.18 -3.51
N LEU A 351 13.38 0.68 -2.40
CA LEU A 351 12.49 1.84 -2.42
C LEU A 351 13.22 3.08 -2.96
N ASN A 352 14.42 3.37 -2.46
CA ASN A 352 15.20 4.52 -2.90
C ASN A 352 15.54 4.46 -4.39
N GLU A 353 15.90 3.29 -4.92
CA GLU A 353 16.09 3.07 -6.36
C GLU A 353 14.82 3.44 -7.15
N ILE A 354 13.66 2.94 -6.72
CA ILE A 354 12.36 3.18 -7.39
C ILE A 354 11.94 4.65 -7.33
N LEU A 355 12.25 5.36 -6.25
CA LEU A 355 11.92 6.78 -6.11
C LEU A 355 12.82 7.68 -6.95
N VAL A 356 14.08 7.28 -7.19
CA VAL A 356 15.03 8.04 -8.02
C VAL A 356 14.79 7.85 -9.52
N GLU A 357 14.24 6.71 -9.94
CA GLU A 357 13.98 6.37 -11.35
C GLU A 357 12.76 7.10 -11.97
N GLN A 358 11.97 7.87 -11.20
CA GLN A 358 10.68 8.44 -11.62
C GLN A 358 10.72 9.82 -12.28
#